data_AF-A0A1Z8JT32-F1
#
_entry.id   AF-A0A1Z8JT32-F1
#
_cell.length_a   1.000
_cell.length_b   1.000
_cell.length_c   1.000
_cell.angle_alpha   90.00
_cell.angle_beta   90.00
_cell.angle_gamma   90.00
#
_symmetry.space_group_name_H-M   'P 1'
#
loop_
_entity.id
_entity.type
_entity.pdbx_description
1 polymer ?
#
loop_
_entity_poly.entity_id
_entity_poly.type
_entity_poly.pdbx_seq_one_letter_code
_entity_poly.pdbx_strand_id
1 'polypeptide(L)'
;MRFAPYVYAWGHNNHAAYKVCNVADVERVGVMEIILAFYVDGRYNEIINWKDDIRRSAVRVRLALGGACGRIISDKPMQRQVAELVHLIRELDVDWIDVDIEGQGNADAVLVCQLVSGAVAETGVRVSLTLPVEWTGLGAEAVHVMEVFHQVPVSMYNLMVMDFYTPYEGAWGVKHIQILKSVQRQLGIPWSKLGVCPMIGRNDDGTYFTLDDWDTLLKFARSVDLGLRPSRNRRH
;
A
#
# COMPACT_ATOMS: atom_id res chain seq x y z
N MET A 1 -9.88 9.88 10.32
CA MET A 1 -9.68 9.38 8.94
C MET A 1 -8.34 9.84 8.36
N ARG A 2 -7.47 8.91 7.99
CA ARG A 2 -6.16 9.17 7.35
C ARG A 2 -6.29 8.91 5.85
N PHE A 3 -5.67 9.75 5.02
CA PHE A 3 -5.67 9.64 3.56
C PHE A 3 -4.23 9.67 3.04
N ALA A 4 -3.77 8.59 2.42
CA ALA A 4 -2.41 8.48 1.89
C ALA A 4 -2.41 7.68 0.57
N PRO A 5 -2.50 8.33 -0.60
CA PRO A 5 -2.53 7.64 -1.88
C PRO A 5 -1.16 7.08 -2.27
N TYR A 6 -1.16 6.06 -3.11
CA TYR A 6 0.07 5.51 -3.70
C TYR A 6 0.64 6.47 -4.76
N VAL A 7 1.95 6.67 -4.71
CA VAL A 7 2.73 7.43 -5.71
C VAL A 7 3.87 6.56 -6.19
N TYR A 8 3.97 6.35 -7.50
CA TYR A 8 4.99 5.47 -8.06
C TYR A 8 6.37 6.13 -8.11
N ALA A 9 7.35 5.51 -7.45
CA ALA A 9 8.71 5.98 -7.30
C ALA A 9 9.47 6.08 -8.63
N TRP A 10 9.31 5.10 -9.52
CA TRP A 10 9.83 5.15 -10.90
C TRP A 10 9.21 6.26 -11.75
N GLY A 11 8.13 6.89 -11.25
CA GLY A 11 7.54 8.06 -11.87
C GLY A 11 8.34 9.33 -11.64
N HIS A 12 9.41 9.32 -10.82
CA HIS A 12 10.15 10.53 -10.42
C HIS A 12 10.49 11.44 -11.60
N ASN A 13 10.05 12.70 -11.54
CA ASN A 13 10.22 13.72 -12.59
C ASN A 13 9.70 13.34 -13.99
N ASN A 14 8.89 12.30 -14.12
CA ASN A 14 8.28 11.88 -15.40
C ASN A 14 6.85 12.44 -15.56
N HIS A 15 6.76 13.76 -15.72
CA HIS A 15 5.49 14.45 -15.99
C HIS A 15 4.82 14.00 -17.30
N ALA A 16 5.57 13.35 -18.21
CA ALA A 16 5.05 12.78 -19.45
C ALA A 16 4.19 11.52 -19.24
N ALA A 17 4.28 10.87 -18.08
CA ALA A 17 3.49 9.68 -17.75
C ALA A 17 2.66 9.83 -16.48
N TYR A 18 3.02 10.76 -15.59
CA TYR A 18 2.43 10.90 -14.25
C TYR A 18 1.96 12.32 -13.97
N LYS A 19 0.85 12.45 -13.23
CA LYS A 19 0.36 13.74 -12.73
C LYS A 19 1.09 14.20 -11.47
N VAL A 20 1.57 13.23 -10.68
CA VAL A 20 2.34 13.43 -9.45
C VAL A 20 3.62 12.63 -9.60
N CYS A 21 4.75 13.32 -9.65
CA CYS A 21 6.06 12.68 -9.84
C CYS A 21 7.18 13.27 -8.99
N ASN A 22 6.88 14.20 -8.09
CA ASN A 22 7.76 14.68 -7.04
C ASN A 22 6.91 15.21 -5.89
N VAL A 23 7.53 15.58 -4.78
CA VAL A 23 6.81 16.02 -3.58
C VAL A 23 6.10 17.38 -3.79
N ALA A 24 6.65 18.25 -4.64
CA ALA A 24 5.99 19.52 -4.97
C ALA A 24 4.64 19.31 -5.70
N ASP A 25 4.54 18.29 -6.56
CA ASP A 25 3.25 17.92 -7.16
C ASP A 25 2.24 17.42 -6.11
N VAL A 26 2.71 16.67 -5.11
CA VAL A 26 1.88 16.16 -4.00
C VAL A 26 1.27 17.34 -3.22
N GLU A 27 2.09 18.33 -2.88
CA GLU A 27 1.65 19.56 -2.22
C GLU A 27 0.66 20.35 -3.08
N ARG A 28 0.94 20.47 -4.39
CA ARG A 28 0.08 21.19 -5.34
C ARG A 28 -1.33 20.58 -5.47
N VAL A 29 -1.46 19.27 -5.31
CA VAL A 29 -2.78 18.59 -5.30
C VAL A 29 -3.42 18.54 -3.91
N GLY A 30 -2.81 19.17 -2.91
CA GLY A 30 -3.35 19.31 -1.55
C GLY A 30 -3.24 18.05 -0.69
N VAL A 31 -2.36 17.11 -1.05
CA VAL A 31 -2.13 15.89 -0.27
C VAL A 31 -0.91 16.09 0.62
N MET A 32 -1.01 15.74 1.91
CA MET A 32 0.08 15.94 2.89
C MET A 32 0.68 14.62 3.40
N GLU A 33 0.19 13.49 2.91
CA GLU A 33 0.71 12.17 3.24
C GLU A 33 0.60 11.26 2.01
N ILE A 34 1.67 10.51 1.67
CA ILE A 34 1.68 9.57 0.55
C ILE A 34 2.30 8.23 0.93
N ILE A 35 2.03 7.21 0.11
CA ILE A 35 2.73 5.93 0.11
C ILE A 35 3.60 5.89 -1.14
N LEU A 36 4.92 6.04 -0.98
CA LEU A 36 5.88 5.98 -2.08
C LEU A 36 6.15 4.52 -2.43
N ALA A 37 5.79 4.14 -3.66
CA ALA A 37 5.68 2.75 -4.09
C ALA A 37 6.52 2.48 -5.34
N PHE A 38 7.34 1.45 -5.45
CA PHE A 38 7.58 0.37 -4.51
C PHE A 38 9.08 0.13 -4.37
N TYR A 39 9.51 -0.20 -3.15
CA TYR A 39 10.80 -0.82 -2.92
C TYR A 39 10.70 -2.32 -3.25
N VAL A 40 11.51 -2.74 -4.23
CA VAL A 40 11.71 -4.13 -4.64
C VAL A 40 13.19 -4.32 -4.99
N ASP A 41 13.63 -5.57 -5.12
CA ASP A 41 15.00 -5.88 -5.48
C ASP A 41 15.42 -5.17 -6.79
N GLY A 42 16.67 -4.70 -6.81
CA GLY A 42 17.26 -3.96 -7.93
C GLY A 42 16.74 -2.53 -8.12
N ARG A 43 15.74 -2.07 -7.35
CA ARG A 43 15.09 -0.75 -7.54
C ARG A 43 15.34 0.27 -6.43
N TYR A 44 16.36 0.04 -5.61
CA TYR A 44 16.79 0.95 -4.54
C TYR A 44 16.89 2.42 -5.00
N ASN A 45 17.47 2.65 -6.19
CA ASN A 45 17.70 4.00 -6.71
C ASN A 45 16.40 4.74 -7.04
N GLU A 46 15.34 4.03 -7.43
CA GLU A 46 14.04 4.67 -7.71
C GLU A 46 13.44 5.31 -6.45
N ILE A 47 13.75 4.76 -5.27
CA ILE A 47 13.28 5.26 -3.99
C ILE A 47 14.19 6.36 -3.46
N ILE A 48 15.50 6.11 -3.36
CA ILE A 48 16.44 7.06 -2.73
C ILE A 48 16.51 8.40 -3.47
N ASN A 49 16.21 8.42 -4.77
CA ASN A 49 16.19 9.65 -5.57
C ASN A 49 15.14 10.67 -5.10
N TRP A 50 14.12 10.23 -4.35
CA TRP A 50 13.11 11.12 -3.75
C TRP A 50 13.61 11.81 -2.47
N LYS A 51 14.73 11.38 -1.89
CA LYS A 51 15.22 11.84 -0.59
C LYS A 51 15.21 13.35 -0.43
N ASP A 52 15.80 14.03 -1.40
CA ASP A 52 16.01 15.47 -1.33
C ASP A 52 14.68 16.24 -1.40
N ASP A 53 13.71 15.76 -2.17
CA ASP A 53 12.38 16.35 -2.24
C ASP A 53 11.59 16.13 -0.95
N ILE A 54 11.73 14.93 -0.36
CA ILE A 54 11.07 14.56 0.89
C ILE A 54 11.63 15.39 2.06
N ARG A 55 12.96 15.44 2.22
CA ARG A 55 13.61 16.18 3.32
C ARG A 55 13.36 17.69 3.30
N ARG A 56 12.96 18.24 2.15
CA ARG A 56 12.63 19.68 2.00
C ARG A 56 11.14 19.99 2.18
N SER A 57 10.30 18.98 2.33
CA SER A 57 8.85 19.14 2.39
C SER A 57 8.28 18.75 3.75
N ALA A 58 7.08 19.24 4.03
CA ALA A 58 6.28 18.79 5.17
C ALA A 58 5.39 17.56 4.86
N VAL A 59 5.38 17.10 3.60
CA VAL A 59 4.62 15.91 3.19
C VAL A 59 5.18 14.68 3.89
N ARG A 60 4.31 13.98 4.63
CA ARG A 60 4.68 12.72 5.26
C ARG A 60 4.76 11.62 4.21
N VAL A 61 5.87 10.89 4.20
CA VAL A 61 6.06 9.76 3.29
C VAL A 61 6.08 8.46 4.06
N ARG A 62 5.32 7.49 3.55
CA ARG A 62 5.43 6.07 3.91
C ARG A 62 6.09 5.34 2.76
N LEU A 63 6.84 4.29 3.05
CA LEU A 63 7.51 3.50 2.01
C LEU A 63 6.75 2.19 1.77
N ALA A 64 6.27 1.96 0.55
CA ALA A 64 5.70 0.66 0.19
C ALA A 64 6.76 -0.29 -0.35
N LEU A 65 6.66 -1.57 0.02
CA LEU A 65 7.48 -2.67 -0.47
C LEU A 65 6.59 -3.60 -1.30
N GLY A 66 7.12 -4.13 -2.41
CA GLY A 66 6.41 -5.14 -3.21
C GLY A 66 5.51 -4.56 -4.30
N GLY A 67 4.20 -4.84 -4.21
CA GLY A 67 3.20 -4.55 -5.23
C GLY A 67 3.13 -5.62 -6.33
N ALA A 68 2.19 -5.44 -7.27
CA ALA A 68 1.87 -6.41 -8.33
C ALA A 68 3.05 -6.90 -9.19
N CYS A 69 4.12 -6.13 -9.33
CA CYS A 69 5.27 -6.45 -10.17
C CYS A 69 6.60 -6.16 -9.45
N GLY A 70 7.26 -7.22 -8.99
CA GLY A 70 8.60 -7.14 -8.43
C GLY A 70 8.77 -8.07 -7.23
N ARG A 71 9.99 -8.56 -7.03
CA ARG A 71 10.32 -9.41 -5.89
C ARG A 71 10.92 -8.55 -4.78
N ILE A 72 10.37 -8.62 -3.57
CA ILE A 72 10.94 -7.90 -2.40
C ILE A 72 12.29 -8.51 -2.02
N ILE A 73 12.38 -9.84 -2.06
CA ILE A 73 13.54 -10.60 -1.62
C ILE A 73 14.54 -10.78 -2.77
N SER A 74 15.79 -10.43 -2.49
CA SER A 74 16.94 -10.64 -3.37
C SER A 74 17.75 -11.87 -2.97
N ASP A 75 18.73 -12.23 -3.79
CA ASP A 75 19.71 -13.28 -3.49
C ASP A 75 20.82 -12.81 -2.51
N LYS A 76 20.79 -11.54 -2.08
CA LYS A 76 21.75 -11.01 -1.10
C LYS A 76 21.52 -11.66 0.27
N PRO A 77 22.55 -11.76 1.14
CA PRO A 77 22.35 -12.15 2.53
C PRO A 77 21.30 -11.28 3.23
N MET A 78 20.40 -11.89 4.02
CA MET A 78 19.28 -11.20 4.69
C MET A 78 19.74 -9.97 5.49
N GLN A 79 20.88 -10.05 6.17
CA GLN A 79 21.45 -8.93 6.94
C GLN A 79 21.76 -7.71 6.06
N ARG A 80 22.22 -7.93 4.81
CA ARG A 80 22.44 -6.83 3.87
C ARG A 80 21.12 -6.23 3.39
N GLN A 81 20.10 -7.06 3.16
CA GLN A 81 18.78 -6.59 2.76
C GLN A 81 18.13 -5.75 3.88
N VAL A 82 18.24 -6.19 5.14
CA VAL A 82 17.82 -5.42 6.32
C VAL A 82 18.57 -4.10 6.40
N ALA A 83 19.91 -4.10 6.25
CA ALA A 83 20.70 -2.88 6.29
C ALA A 83 20.32 -1.88 5.17
N GLU A 84 20.04 -2.36 3.95
CA GLU A 84 19.57 -1.54 2.84
C GLU A 84 18.20 -0.90 3.14
N LEU A 85 17.25 -1.67 3.66
CA LEU A 85 15.93 -1.16 4.02
C LEU A 85 16.01 -0.16 5.19
N VAL A 86 16.80 -0.47 6.23
CA VAL A 86 17.06 0.44 7.36
C VAL A 86 17.70 1.75 6.87
N HIS A 87 18.63 1.66 5.91
CA HIS A 87 19.25 2.83 5.32
C HIS A 87 18.24 3.69 4.55
N LEU A 88 17.36 3.10 3.73
CA LEU A 88 16.26 3.84 3.09
C LEU A 88 15.36 4.50 4.13
N ILE A 89 15.00 3.77 5.18
CA ILE A 89 14.10 4.29 6.22
C ILE A 89 14.69 5.55 6.85
N ARG A 90 15.98 5.51 7.21
CA ARG A 90 16.69 6.64 7.84
C ARG A 90 16.97 7.77 6.86
N GLU A 91 17.34 7.46 5.62
CA GLU A 91 17.66 8.51 4.65
C GLU A 91 16.41 9.30 4.25
N LEU A 92 15.27 8.63 4.11
CA LEU A 92 14.00 9.26 3.73
C LEU A 92 13.22 9.83 4.93
N ASP A 93 13.69 9.58 6.16
CA ASP A 93 13.00 9.94 7.41
C ASP A 93 11.54 9.42 7.46
N VAL A 94 11.35 8.15 7.07
CA VAL A 94 10.01 7.52 7.10
C VAL A 94 9.78 6.81 8.43
N ASP A 95 8.59 7.01 9.00
CA ASP A 95 8.16 6.36 10.25
C ASP A 95 7.22 5.17 10.02
N TRP A 96 6.90 4.88 8.76
CA TRP A 96 5.94 3.85 8.35
C TRP A 96 6.34 3.16 7.05
N ILE A 97 6.30 1.83 7.04
CA ILE A 97 6.38 0.98 5.85
C ILE A 97 5.06 0.25 5.59
N ASP A 98 4.72 0.12 4.31
CA ASP A 98 3.56 -0.62 3.82
C ASP A 98 4.05 -1.85 3.06
N VAL A 99 3.74 -3.04 3.54
CA VAL A 99 4.19 -4.28 2.90
C VAL A 99 3.05 -4.78 2.03
N ASP A 100 3.19 -4.55 0.73
CA ASP A 100 2.21 -4.92 -0.28
C ASP A 100 2.57 -6.29 -0.85
N ILE A 101 1.87 -7.32 -0.34
CA ILE A 101 2.16 -8.73 -0.65
C ILE A 101 1.06 -9.28 -1.54
N GLU A 102 1.43 -9.49 -2.80
CA GLU A 102 0.58 -10.00 -3.87
C GLU A 102 1.34 -11.03 -4.69
N GLY A 103 0.62 -11.95 -5.35
CA GLY A 103 1.19 -12.90 -6.32
C GLY A 103 2.41 -13.67 -5.77
N GLN A 104 3.57 -13.53 -6.44
CA GLN A 104 4.81 -14.20 -6.01
C GLN A 104 5.28 -13.79 -4.61
N GLY A 105 4.87 -12.62 -4.11
CA GLY A 105 5.15 -12.18 -2.74
C GLY A 105 4.59 -13.14 -1.68
N ASN A 106 3.50 -13.86 -1.99
CA ASN A 106 2.92 -14.85 -1.08
C ASN A 106 3.87 -16.03 -0.83
N ALA A 107 4.64 -16.46 -1.83
CA ALA A 107 5.60 -17.55 -1.68
C ALA A 107 6.80 -17.16 -0.80
N ASP A 108 7.18 -15.88 -0.82
CA ASP A 108 8.30 -15.34 -0.04
C ASP A 108 7.86 -14.75 1.32
N ALA A 109 6.60 -14.91 1.74
CA ALA A 109 6.03 -14.21 2.91
C ALA A 109 6.88 -14.35 4.19
N VAL A 110 7.45 -15.53 4.45
CA VAL A 110 8.33 -15.76 5.61
C VAL A 110 9.62 -14.93 5.53
N LEU A 111 10.25 -14.89 4.35
CA LEU A 111 11.47 -14.12 4.13
C LEU A 111 11.18 -12.61 4.17
N VAL A 112 10.04 -12.17 3.62
CA VAL A 112 9.59 -10.77 3.72
C VAL A 112 9.34 -10.39 5.18
N CYS A 113 8.70 -11.27 5.96
CA CYS A 113 8.49 -11.06 7.39
C CYS A 113 9.83 -10.94 8.14
N GLN A 114 10.84 -11.76 7.82
CA GLN A 114 12.18 -11.65 8.40
C GLN A 114 12.85 -10.29 8.07
N LEU A 115 12.80 -9.87 6.81
CA LEU A 115 13.32 -8.57 6.37
C LEU A 115 12.65 -7.42 7.15
N VAL A 116 11.32 -7.42 7.19
CA VAL A 116 10.52 -6.41 7.87
C VAL A 116 10.78 -6.41 9.38
N SER A 117 10.82 -7.58 10.01
CA SER A 117 11.11 -7.72 11.44
C SER A 117 12.48 -7.14 11.80
N GLY A 118 13.50 -7.41 10.97
CA GLY A 118 14.84 -6.84 11.15
C GLY A 118 14.84 -5.31 11.04
N ALA A 119 14.14 -4.75 10.05
CA ALA A 119 14.02 -3.30 9.89
C ALA A 119 13.27 -2.65 11.06
N VAL A 120 12.17 -3.26 11.53
CA VAL A 120 11.40 -2.80 12.71
C VAL A 120 12.27 -2.80 13.96
N ALA A 121 13.06 -3.84 14.19
CA ALA A 121 13.95 -3.92 15.35
C ALA A 121 15.02 -2.79 15.38
N GLU A 122 15.52 -2.38 14.21
CA GLU A 122 16.59 -1.39 14.06
C GLU A 122 16.11 0.07 13.99
N THR A 123 14.83 0.29 13.67
CA THR A 123 14.29 1.63 13.37
C THR A 123 13.05 1.99 14.18
N GLY A 124 12.33 1.01 14.71
CA GLY A 124 11.01 1.22 15.31
C GLY A 124 9.92 1.61 14.30
N VAL A 125 10.17 1.45 12.99
CA VAL A 125 9.22 1.81 11.93
C VAL A 125 7.90 1.07 12.10
N ARG A 126 6.78 1.75 11.82
CA ARG A 126 5.45 1.15 11.87
C ARG A 126 5.18 0.35 10.60
N VAL A 127 4.36 -0.68 10.71
CA VAL A 127 4.05 -1.59 9.59
C VAL A 127 2.56 -1.58 9.27
N SER A 128 2.21 -1.51 7.99
CA SER A 128 0.92 -2.01 7.48
C SER A 128 1.13 -3.14 6.49
N LEU A 129 0.14 -4.02 6.37
CA LEU A 129 0.09 -5.04 5.32
C LEU A 129 -0.99 -4.63 4.31
N THR A 130 -0.64 -4.53 3.04
CA THR A 130 -1.59 -4.37 1.95
C THR A 130 -1.82 -5.75 1.32
N LEU A 131 -3.09 -6.18 1.31
CA LEU A 131 -3.47 -7.56 0.99
C LEU A 131 -4.63 -7.60 -0.01
N PRO A 132 -4.60 -8.54 -0.98
CA PRO A 132 -5.73 -8.77 -1.88
C PRO A 132 -6.93 -9.31 -1.10
N VAL A 133 -8.14 -8.96 -1.55
CA VAL A 133 -9.38 -9.50 -0.99
C VAL A 133 -10.23 -10.12 -2.09
N GLU A 134 -11.05 -11.08 -1.68
CA GLU A 134 -12.08 -11.71 -2.48
C GLU A 134 -13.45 -11.08 -2.18
N TRP A 135 -14.45 -11.44 -2.99
CA TRP A 135 -15.83 -10.96 -2.81
C TRP A 135 -16.44 -11.29 -1.44
N THR A 136 -15.95 -12.36 -0.81
CA THR A 136 -16.47 -12.90 0.45
C THR A 136 -15.56 -12.62 1.65
N GLY A 137 -14.41 -11.97 1.46
CA GLY A 137 -13.44 -11.70 2.54
C GLY A 137 -11.99 -11.87 2.09
N LEU A 138 -11.10 -12.15 3.05
CA LEU A 138 -9.71 -12.51 2.75
C LEU A 138 -9.64 -13.96 2.27
N GLY A 139 -8.95 -14.17 1.14
CA GLY A 139 -8.61 -15.50 0.64
C GLY A 139 -7.51 -16.18 1.48
N ALA A 140 -7.27 -17.46 1.21
CA ALA A 140 -6.33 -18.28 1.98
C ALA A 140 -4.89 -17.73 1.97
N GLU A 141 -4.44 -17.18 0.83
CA GLU A 141 -3.09 -16.60 0.71
C GLU A 141 -2.92 -15.36 1.61
N ALA A 142 -3.90 -14.45 1.61
CA ALA A 142 -3.87 -13.27 2.45
C ALA A 142 -3.94 -13.63 3.94
N VAL A 143 -4.74 -14.65 4.31
CA VAL A 143 -4.77 -15.18 5.68
C VAL A 143 -3.42 -15.77 6.07
N HIS A 144 -2.78 -16.55 5.18
CA HIS A 144 -1.45 -17.09 5.43
C HIS A 144 -0.41 -15.98 5.67
N VAL A 145 -0.42 -14.91 4.88
CA VAL A 145 0.46 -13.76 5.11
C VAL A 145 0.22 -13.14 6.49
N MET A 146 -1.04 -12.95 6.90
CA MET A 146 -1.37 -12.43 8.22
C MET A 146 -0.84 -13.35 9.34
N GLU A 147 -0.97 -14.66 9.17
CA GLU A 147 -0.43 -15.66 10.09
C GLU A 147 1.10 -15.57 10.16
N VAL A 148 1.81 -15.44 9.03
CA VAL A 148 3.26 -15.28 9.03
C VAL A 148 3.71 -13.99 9.74
N PHE A 149 2.96 -12.91 9.58
CA PHE A 149 3.27 -11.60 10.17
C PHE A 149 2.78 -11.41 11.61
N HIS A 150 2.22 -12.43 12.27
CA HIS A 150 1.69 -12.29 13.64
C HIS A 150 2.73 -11.81 14.67
N GLN A 151 4.02 -12.01 14.39
CA GLN A 151 5.14 -11.62 15.27
C GLN A 151 5.55 -10.15 15.08
N VAL A 152 5.13 -9.52 13.99
CA VAL A 152 5.39 -8.11 13.70
C VAL A 152 4.21 -7.28 14.23
N PRO A 153 4.45 -6.15 14.91
CA PRO A 153 3.37 -5.27 15.37
C PRO A 153 2.70 -4.53 14.20
N VAL A 154 1.84 -5.22 13.47
CA VAL A 154 1.08 -4.67 12.34
C VAL A 154 0.08 -3.63 12.86
N SER A 155 0.29 -2.39 12.44
CA SER A 155 -0.54 -1.24 12.82
C SER A 155 -1.86 -1.17 12.05
N MET A 156 -1.91 -1.70 10.82
CA MET A 156 -3.07 -1.65 9.94
C MET A 156 -3.02 -2.72 8.85
N TYR A 157 -4.18 -3.28 8.50
CA TYR A 157 -4.37 -4.13 7.32
C TYR A 157 -5.13 -3.33 6.26
N ASN A 158 -4.48 -3.04 5.14
CA ASN A 158 -5.01 -2.27 4.03
C ASN A 158 -5.55 -3.23 2.95
N LEU A 159 -6.82 -3.09 2.62
CA LEU A 159 -7.55 -4.08 1.81
C LEU A 159 -7.64 -3.60 0.36
N MET A 160 -7.07 -4.36 -0.58
CA MET A 160 -7.13 -4.06 -2.01
C MET A 160 -8.46 -4.49 -2.61
N VAL A 161 -9.40 -3.56 -2.64
CA VAL A 161 -10.71 -3.75 -3.25
C VAL A 161 -10.66 -3.31 -4.72
N MET A 162 -9.98 -4.11 -5.54
CA MET A 162 -9.80 -3.85 -6.96
C MET A 162 -9.57 -5.17 -7.71
N ASP A 163 -9.65 -5.12 -9.04
CA ASP A 163 -9.21 -6.19 -9.95
C ASP A 163 -9.75 -7.59 -9.60
N PHE A 164 -11.07 -7.71 -9.49
CA PHE A 164 -11.72 -8.97 -9.15
C PHE A 164 -11.87 -9.91 -10.35
N TYR A 165 -11.60 -9.43 -11.58
CA TYR A 165 -11.72 -10.19 -12.84
C TYR A 165 -13.06 -10.93 -13.00
N THR A 166 -14.10 -10.42 -12.34
CA THR A 166 -15.43 -10.98 -12.29
C THR A 166 -16.41 -9.89 -12.73
N PRO A 167 -17.21 -10.11 -13.78
CA PRO A 167 -18.18 -9.12 -14.23
C PRO A 167 -19.12 -8.69 -13.10
N TYR A 168 -19.32 -7.38 -12.97
CA TYR A 168 -20.22 -6.79 -12.00
C TYR A 168 -20.89 -5.55 -12.62
N GLU A 169 -22.22 -5.54 -12.61
CA GLU A 169 -23.03 -4.47 -13.22
C GLU A 169 -23.53 -3.44 -12.18
N GLY A 170 -23.21 -3.62 -10.90
CA GLY A 170 -23.63 -2.72 -9.83
C GLY A 170 -22.62 -1.61 -9.51
N ALA A 171 -22.96 -0.78 -8.52
CA ALA A 171 -22.07 0.28 -8.02
C ALA A 171 -20.93 -0.30 -7.18
N TRP A 172 -19.69 -0.11 -7.61
CA TRP A 172 -18.50 -0.62 -6.93
C TRP A 172 -18.33 -0.08 -5.52
N GLY A 173 -18.75 1.16 -5.25
CA GLY A 173 -18.70 1.74 -3.91
C GLY A 173 -19.51 0.93 -2.89
N VAL A 174 -20.72 0.50 -3.27
CA VAL A 174 -21.57 -0.36 -2.44
C VAL A 174 -20.94 -1.75 -2.30
N LYS A 175 -20.42 -2.30 -3.39
CA LYS A 175 -19.78 -3.62 -3.40
C LYS A 175 -18.55 -3.66 -2.51
N HIS A 176 -17.68 -2.66 -2.57
CA HIS A 176 -16.49 -2.56 -1.72
C HIS A 176 -16.88 -2.49 -0.24
N ILE A 177 -17.92 -1.73 0.12
CA ILE A 177 -18.43 -1.71 1.51
C ILE A 177 -18.88 -3.10 1.95
N GLN A 178 -19.54 -3.88 1.08
CA GLN A 178 -19.94 -5.25 1.42
C GLN A 178 -18.72 -6.15 1.67
N ILE A 179 -17.70 -6.07 0.81
CA ILE A 179 -16.46 -6.83 0.94
C ILE A 179 -15.74 -6.45 2.24
N LEU A 180 -15.58 -5.15 2.51
CA LEU A 180 -14.99 -4.63 3.74
C LEU A 180 -15.71 -5.16 4.99
N LYS A 181 -17.04 -5.20 4.99
CA LYS A 181 -17.84 -5.76 6.09
C LYS A 181 -17.62 -7.27 6.24
N SER A 182 -17.42 -8.00 5.14
CA SER A 182 -17.10 -9.42 5.20
C SER A 182 -15.72 -9.66 5.81
N VAL A 183 -14.70 -8.90 5.39
CA VAL A 183 -13.36 -8.95 6.00
C VAL A 183 -13.42 -8.58 7.48
N GLN A 184 -14.13 -7.51 7.84
CA GLN A 184 -14.24 -7.10 9.24
C GLN A 184 -14.92 -8.17 10.10
N ARG A 185 -15.96 -8.84 9.60
CA ARG A 185 -16.58 -9.98 10.29
C ARG A 185 -15.64 -11.19 10.40
N GLN A 186 -14.88 -11.48 9.35
CA GLN A 186 -13.92 -12.59 9.32
C GLN A 186 -12.81 -12.39 10.34
N LEU A 187 -12.28 -11.17 10.47
CA LEU A 187 -11.17 -10.86 11.36
C LEU A 187 -11.61 -10.47 12.78
N GLY A 188 -12.81 -9.92 12.95
CA GLY A 188 -13.31 -9.44 14.24
C GLY A 188 -12.53 -8.26 14.84
N ILE A 189 -11.72 -7.56 14.04
CA ILE A 189 -10.87 -6.45 14.52
C ILE A 189 -11.58 -5.09 14.39
N PRO A 190 -11.11 -4.05 15.13
CA PRO A 190 -11.65 -2.70 15.00
C PRO A 190 -11.45 -2.13 13.58
N TRP A 191 -12.43 -1.37 13.10
CA TRP A 191 -12.35 -0.66 11.81
C TRP A 191 -11.15 0.28 11.69
N SER A 192 -10.68 0.86 12.80
CA SER A 192 -9.49 1.71 12.85
C SER A 192 -8.17 0.96 12.57
N LYS A 193 -8.17 -0.38 12.63
CA LYS A 193 -7.07 -1.24 12.18
C LYS A 193 -7.18 -1.63 10.70
N LEU A 194 -8.25 -1.25 10.02
CA LEU A 194 -8.45 -1.53 8.61
C LEU A 194 -8.20 -0.26 7.77
N GLY A 195 -7.64 -0.48 6.58
CA GLY A 195 -7.55 0.49 5.50
C GLY A 195 -8.23 -0.07 4.25
N VAL A 196 -8.54 0.80 3.30
CA VAL A 196 -9.03 0.41 1.99
C VAL A 196 -8.20 1.08 0.89
N CYS A 197 -7.81 0.25 -0.07
CA CYS A 197 -7.10 0.62 -1.28
C CYS A 197 -7.99 0.24 -2.47
N PRO A 198 -8.85 1.14 -2.97
CA PRO A 198 -9.43 0.98 -4.29
C PRO A 198 -8.47 1.51 -5.35
N MET A 199 -8.59 1.03 -6.58
CA MET A 199 -8.01 1.70 -7.74
C MET A 199 -9.01 2.72 -8.26
N ILE A 200 -8.64 4.01 -8.28
CA ILE A 200 -9.53 5.07 -8.79
C ILE A 200 -9.46 5.09 -10.32
N GLY A 201 -10.62 5.13 -10.98
CA GLY A 201 -10.72 5.17 -12.42
C GLY A 201 -10.80 3.77 -13.01
N ARG A 202 -10.01 3.50 -14.06
CA ARG A 202 -10.02 2.20 -14.76
C ARG A 202 -9.14 1.20 -14.02
N ASN A 203 -9.75 0.06 -13.68
CA ASN A 203 -9.08 -1.12 -13.13
C ASN A 203 -8.41 -1.95 -14.23
N ASP A 204 -7.48 -2.83 -13.85
CA ASP A 204 -6.76 -3.70 -14.78
C ASP A 204 -7.68 -4.76 -15.40
N ASP A 205 -8.73 -5.17 -14.68
CA ASP A 205 -9.79 -6.04 -15.19
C ASP A 205 -10.77 -5.35 -16.17
N GLY A 206 -10.55 -4.06 -16.46
CA GLY A 206 -11.36 -3.26 -17.36
C GLY A 206 -12.61 -2.64 -16.74
N THR A 207 -12.90 -2.93 -15.47
CA THR A 207 -13.97 -2.28 -14.71
C THR A 207 -13.59 -0.84 -14.34
N TYR A 208 -14.57 -0.06 -13.90
CA TYR A 208 -14.35 1.35 -13.54
C TYR A 208 -14.87 1.64 -12.14
N PHE A 209 -14.00 2.13 -11.27
CA PHE A 209 -14.35 2.70 -9.99
C PHE A 209 -14.55 4.21 -10.15
N THR A 210 -15.80 4.65 -10.07
CA THR A 210 -16.19 6.04 -10.39
C THR A 210 -15.97 7.00 -9.21
N LEU A 211 -16.17 8.30 -9.43
CA LEU A 211 -16.16 9.29 -8.36
C LEU A 211 -17.38 9.13 -7.41
N ASP A 212 -18.52 8.66 -7.91
CA ASP A 212 -19.69 8.38 -7.07
C ASP A 212 -19.43 7.17 -6.15
N ASP A 213 -18.70 6.17 -6.67
CA ASP A 213 -18.24 5.04 -5.87
C ASP A 213 -17.25 5.50 -4.78
N TRP A 214 -16.33 6.41 -5.13
CA TRP A 214 -15.41 7.03 -4.18
C TRP A 214 -16.15 7.78 -3.08
N ASP A 215 -17.13 8.62 -3.43
CA ASP A 215 -17.91 9.39 -2.46
C ASP A 215 -18.71 8.47 -1.52
N THR A 216 -19.26 7.38 -2.06
CA THR A 216 -19.95 6.35 -1.29
C THR A 216 -19.01 5.69 -0.29
N LEU A 217 -17.82 5.27 -0.75
CA LEU A 217 -16.80 4.65 0.09
C LEU A 217 -16.24 5.62 1.14
N LEU A 218 -16.04 6.89 0.78
CA LEU A 218 -15.57 7.96 1.66
C LEU A 218 -16.54 8.21 2.82
N LYS A 219 -17.85 8.27 2.54
CA LYS A 219 -18.88 8.43 3.58
C LYS A 219 -18.86 7.27 4.56
N PHE A 220 -18.74 6.04 4.06
CA PHE A 220 -18.62 4.85 4.91
C PHE A 220 -17.32 4.87 5.73
N ALA A 221 -16.18 5.19 5.09
CA ALA A 221 -14.89 5.23 5.77
C ALA A 221 -14.89 6.22 6.93
N ARG A 222 -15.53 7.39 6.77
CA ARG A 222 -15.70 8.37 7.85
C ARG A 222 -16.58 7.87 8.98
N SER A 223 -17.63 7.10 8.70
CA SER A 223 -18.56 6.63 9.74
C SER A 223 -17.98 5.54 10.64
N VAL A 224 -16.92 4.85 10.21
CA VAL A 224 -16.26 3.77 10.97
C VAL A 224 -14.79 4.03 11.28
N ASP A 225 -14.26 5.21 10.94
CA ASP A 225 -12.85 5.60 11.02
C ASP A 225 -11.88 4.65 10.28
N LEU A 226 -12.28 4.21 9.08
CA LEU A 226 -11.45 3.43 8.17
C LEU A 226 -10.34 4.30 7.55
N GLY A 227 -9.13 3.75 7.36
CA GLY A 227 -8.07 4.41 6.59
C GLY A 227 -8.34 4.39 5.08
N LEU A 228 -8.05 5.49 4.36
CA LEU A 228 -8.15 5.55 2.89
C LEU A 228 -6.75 5.62 2.26
N ARG A 229 -6.45 4.70 1.34
CA ARG A 229 -5.14 4.61 0.68
C ARG A 229 -5.29 4.22 -0.79
N PRO A 230 -5.93 5.04 -1.62
CA PRO A 230 -6.22 4.66 -3.00
C PRO A 230 -4.95 4.54 -3.84
N SER A 231 -4.98 3.62 -4.79
CA SER A 231 -4.04 3.55 -5.90
C SER A 231 -4.67 4.17 -7.15
N ARG A 232 -3.84 4.48 -8.15
CA ARG A 232 -4.30 4.98 -9.44
C ARG A 232 -3.40 4.46 -10.53
N ASN A 233 -3.99 4.00 -11.63
CA ASN A 233 -3.26 3.62 -12.82
C ASN A 233 -2.69 4.85 -13.57
N ARG A 234 -1.66 4.64 -14.40
CA ARG A 234 -0.97 5.73 -15.12
C ARG A 234 -1.97 6.64 -15.85
N ARG A 235 -1.84 7.96 -15.66
CA ARG A 235 -2.50 9.09 -16.35
C ARG A 235 -4.04 9.11 -16.49
N HIS A 236 -4.76 8.03 -16.23
CA HIS A 236 -6.22 7.95 -16.35
C HIS A 236 -6.90 8.18 -15.00
#